data_AF-A0A7J8GN31-F1
#
_entry.id   AF-A0A7J8GN31-F1
#
_cell.length_a   1.000
_cell.length_b   1.000
_cell.length_c   1.000
_cell.angle_alpha   90.00
_cell.angle_beta   90.00
_cell.angle_gamma   90.00
#
_symmetry.space_group_name_H-M   'P 1'
#
loop_
_entity.id
_entity.type
_entity.pdbx_description
1 polymer ?
#
loop_
_entity_poly.entity_id
_entity_poly.type
_entity_poly.pdbx_seq_one_letter_code
_entity_poly.pdbx_strand_id
1 'polypeptide(L)'
;MFVDRRGTAEPQGQKLVICCEGNAGFYEVGCVSTPLEAGYSVLGWNHPGFAGSTGVPFPQNEANAMDVVVQFAIHRLGFQPQDIILYAWSIGGFTATWAAMSYPDISAVILDASFDDLVPLALKVMPESWRGLVTRTVRQHLNLNNSEQLCRYQGPVLLIRRTKDEIITTTVPEDIMSNRGNDLLLKLLQHRYPRVMAEEGLRVVKQWLEASSQLEEASIYSRWEVEEDWCLSVLRSYQAEHGPDFPWSVGEDVSVHGRQQLALFLAQKHLHNFEATHCTPLPVQYFQMPWHL
;
A
#
# COMPACT_ATOMS: atom_id res chain seq x y z
N MET A 1 -19.45 -5.78 9.75
CA MET A 1 -19.50 -7.26 9.78
C MET A 1 -18.23 -7.80 10.41
N PHE A 2 -18.33 -8.80 11.30
CA PHE A 2 -17.17 -9.54 11.78
C PHE A 2 -17.36 -11.03 11.50
N VAL A 3 -16.34 -11.66 10.94
CA VAL A 3 -16.26 -13.11 10.76
C VAL A 3 -15.06 -13.60 11.56
N ASP A 4 -15.34 -14.32 12.65
CA ASP A 4 -14.30 -14.94 13.47
C ASP A 4 -13.97 -16.33 12.94
N ARG A 5 -12.72 -16.54 12.57
CA ARG A 5 -12.21 -17.84 12.14
C ARG A 5 -11.24 -18.48 13.13
N ARG A 6 -11.04 -17.87 14.30
CA ARG A 6 -10.27 -18.50 15.38
C ARG A 6 -10.97 -19.80 15.79
N GLY A 7 -10.21 -20.89 15.85
CA GLY A 7 -10.72 -22.21 16.20
C GLY A 7 -11.41 -22.96 15.06
N THR A 8 -11.36 -22.45 13.83
CA THR A 8 -11.75 -23.21 12.62
C THR A 8 -10.56 -24.01 12.08
N ALA A 9 -10.77 -24.78 11.01
CA ALA A 9 -9.70 -25.50 10.32
C ALA A 9 -8.79 -24.58 9.48
N GLU A 10 -9.15 -23.29 9.31
CA GLU A 10 -8.39 -22.33 8.51
C GLU A 10 -7.15 -21.83 9.27
N PRO A 11 -5.92 -22.11 8.80
CA PRO A 11 -4.69 -21.69 9.50
C PRO A 11 -4.57 -20.17 9.68
N GLN A 12 -5.09 -19.40 8.72
CA GLN A 12 -5.05 -17.94 8.70
C GLN A 12 -6.05 -17.29 9.67
N GLY A 13 -6.97 -18.07 10.25
CA GLY A 13 -8.05 -17.56 11.09
C GLY A 13 -7.60 -16.83 12.36
N GLN A 14 -6.35 -17.01 12.80
CA GLN A 14 -5.77 -16.27 13.93
C GLN A 14 -5.49 -14.80 13.62
N LYS A 15 -5.30 -14.44 12.36
CA LYS A 15 -5.09 -13.06 11.93
C LYS A 15 -6.41 -12.40 11.54
N LEU A 16 -6.57 -11.14 11.93
CA LEU A 16 -7.70 -10.31 11.55
C LEU A 16 -7.33 -9.38 10.41
N VAL A 17 -8.07 -9.44 9.31
CA VAL A 17 -7.98 -8.43 8.24
C VAL A 17 -9.07 -7.39 8.46
N ILE A 18 -8.67 -6.15 8.74
CA ILE A 18 -9.57 -5.00 8.74
C ILE A 18 -9.59 -4.43 7.32
N CYS A 19 -10.78 -4.44 6.71
CA CYS A 19 -10.96 -4.03 5.33
C CYS A 19 -11.41 -2.56 5.26
N CYS A 20 -10.63 -1.72 4.58
CA CYS A 20 -10.91 -0.30 4.35
C CYS A 20 -11.34 -0.11 2.90
N GLU A 21 -12.61 0.19 2.69
CA GLU A 21 -13.22 0.21 1.37
C GLU A 21 -12.85 1.43 0.53
N GLY A 22 -13.10 1.33 -0.77
CA GLY A 22 -12.95 2.42 -1.73
C GLY A 22 -14.11 3.42 -1.70
N ASN A 23 -14.05 4.43 -2.58
CA ASN A 23 -15.13 5.41 -2.68
C ASN A 23 -16.43 4.73 -3.13
N ALA A 24 -17.53 4.99 -2.40
CA ALA A 24 -18.81 4.29 -2.59
C ALA A 24 -18.73 2.76 -2.45
N GLY A 25 -17.68 2.24 -1.83
CA GLY A 25 -17.58 0.85 -1.40
C GLY A 25 -18.32 0.63 -0.08
N PHE A 26 -18.81 -0.59 0.08
CA PHE A 26 -19.44 -1.06 1.31
C PHE A 26 -18.84 -2.42 1.65
N TYR A 27 -18.72 -2.75 2.93
CA TYR A 27 -18.19 -4.06 3.30
C TYR A 27 -19.04 -5.20 2.75
N GLU A 28 -20.32 -4.97 2.42
CA GLU A 28 -21.22 -5.99 1.87
C GLU A 28 -20.83 -6.47 0.46
N VAL A 29 -20.14 -5.64 -0.32
CA VAL A 29 -19.83 -5.90 -1.75
C VAL A 29 -18.38 -5.56 -2.13
N GLY A 30 -17.59 -5.10 -1.18
CA GLY A 30 -16.26 -4.55 -1.41
C GLY A 30 -15.13 -5.56 -1.21
N CYS A 31 -14.03 -5.06 -0.70
CA CYS A 31 -12.77 -5.79 -0.58
C CYS A 31 -12.76 -6.89 0.50
N VAL A 32 -13.83 -7.07 1.29
CA VAL A 32 -13.91 -8.12 2.33
C VAL A 32 -13.89 -9.55 1.78
N SER A 33 -14.32 -9.76 0.54
CA SER A 33 -14.47 -11.10 -0.05
C SER A 33 -13.12 -11.79 -0.19
N THR A 34 -12.11 -11.08 -0.68
CA THR A 34 -10.77 -11.64 -0.91
C THR A 34 -10.11 -12.21 0.36
N PRO A 35 -9.97 -11.48 1.49
CA PRO A 35 -9.41 -12.04 2.71
C PRO A 35 -10.31 -13.12 3.34
N LEU A 36 -11.63 -13.05 3.13
CA LEU A 36 -12.54 -14.12 3.53
C LEU A 36 -12.28 -15.39 2.72
N GLU A 37 -12.13 -15.33 1.41
CA GLU A 37 -11.80 -16.51 0.62
C GLU A 37 -10.39 -17.04 0.94
N ALA A 38 -9.47 -16.16 1.36
CA ALA A 38 -8.12 -16.51 1.79
C ALA A 38 -8.01 -17.11 3.22
N GLY A 39 -9.13 -17.37 3.91
CA GLY A 39 -9.15 -18.07 5.20
C GLY A 39 -8.93 -17.21 6.46
N TYR A 40 -8.85 -15.89 6.34
CA TYR A 40 -8.61 -14.99 7.49
C TYR A 40 -9.87 -14.75 8.34
N SER A 41 -9.70 -14.31 9.58
CA SER A 41 -10.77 -13.57 10.27
C SER A 41 -10.89 -12.19 9.62
N VAL A 42 -12.11 -11.66 9.47
CA VAL A 42 -12.33 -10.39 8.74
C VAL A 42 -13.25 -9.46 9.50
N LEU A 43 -12.86 -8.19 9.57
CA LEU A 43 -13.67 -7.08 10.06
C LEU A 43 -13.93 -6.09 8.92
N GLY A 44 -15.17 -6.12 8.41
CA GLY A 44 -15.69 -5.14 7.48
C GLY A 44 -16.48 -4.06 8.20
N TRP A 45 -16.36 -2.82 7.77
CA TRP A 45 -17.04 -1.66 8.35
C TRP A 45 -17.39 -0.65 7.25
N ASN A 46 -18.32 0.27 7.54
CA ASN A 46 -18.76 1.28 6.59
C ASN A 46 -18.26 2.66 7.01
N HIS A 47 -17.73 3.41 6.05
CA HIS A 47 -17.25 4.79 6.18
C HIS A 47 -18.32 5.73 6.79
N PRO A 48 -17.92 6.78 7.52
CA PRO A 48 -18.86 7.82 7.98
C PRO A 48 -19.69 8.41 6.84
N GLY A 49 -21.02 8.43 7.00
CA GLY A 49 -21.94 8.91 5.97
C GLY A 49 -22.29 7.90 4.86
N PHE A 50 -21.80 6.66 4.95
CA PHE A 50 -22.15 5.57 4.02
C PHE A 50 -23.02 4.50 4.69
N ALA A 51 -24.03 4.02 3.95
CA ALA A 51 -24.98 3.01 4.41
C ALA A 51 -25.60 3.36 5.77
N GLY A 52 -25.40 2.51 6.79
CA GLY A 52 -25.90 2.72 8.16
C GLY A 52 -24.99 3.59 9.04
N SER A 53 -23.81 3.99 8.57
CA SER A 53 -22.87 4.80 9.35
C SER A 53 -23.26 6.27 9.32
N THR A 54 -23.40 6.87 10.50
CA THR A 54 -23.71 8.31 10.64
C THR A 54 -22.50 9.19 10.27
N GLY A 55 -22.72 10.52 10.19
CA GLY A 55 -21.67 11.49 9.93
C GLY A 55 -21.44 11.79 8.45
N VAL A 56 -20.24 12.25 8.12
CA VAL A 56 -19.82 12.68 6.78
C VAL A 56 -18.39 12.23 6.50
N PRO A 57 -18.03 11.92 5.24
CA PRO A 57 -16.76 11.27 4.89
C PRO A 57 -15.60 12.28 4.72
N PHE A 58 -15.34 13.10 5.74
CA PHE A 58 -14.16 13.95 5.76
C PHE A 58 -12.95 13.18 6.32
N PRO A 59 -11.70 13.53 5.95
CA PRO A 59 -10.49 12.82 6.38
C PRO A 59 -10.39 12.64 7.90
N GLN A 60 -10.75 13.65 8.68
CA GLN A 60 -10.74 13.53 10.15
C GLN A 60 -11.81 12.57 10.67
N ASN A 61 -12.97 12.50 10.02
CA ASN A 61 -14.03 11.59 10.41
C ASN A 61 -13.65 10.14 10.05
N GLU A 62 -13.01 9.93 8.89
CA GLU A 62 -12.42 8.65 8.50
C GLU A 62 -11.40 8.16 9.55
N ALA A 63 -10.45 9.03 9.92
CA ALA A 63 -9.47 8.74 10.96
C ALA A 63 -10.14 8.36 12.30
N ASN A 64 -11.11 9.16 12.76
CA ASN A 64 -11.84 8.88 14.00
C ASN A 64 -12.62 7.56 13.94
N ALA A 65 -13.24 7.25 12.81
CA ALA A 65 -13.96 5.99 12.64
C ALA A 65 -13.01 4.79 12.64
N MET A 66 -11.88 4.91 11.95
CA MET A 66 -10.86 3.87 11.92
C MET A 66 -10.25 3.62 13.29
N ASP A 67 -10.04 4.67 14.08
CA ASP A 67 -9.62 4.56 15.48
C ASP A 67 -10.58 3.64 16.27
N VAL A 68 -11.89 3.91 16.17
CA VAL A 68 -12.92 3.10 16.82
C VAL A 68 -12.89 1.65 16.33
N VAL A 69 -12.68 1.42 15.03
CA VAL A 69 -12.61 0.08 14.43
C VAL A 69 -11.40 -0.70 14.96
N VAL A 70 -10.21 -0.09 15.03
CA VAL A 70 -9.01 -0.73 15.59
C VAL A 70 -9.19 -0.99 17.09
N GLN A 71 -9.68 -0.01 17.84
CA GLN A 71 -9.96 -0.15 19.28
C GLN A 71 -11.00 -1.26 19.55
N PHE A 72 -12.02 -1.38 18.70
CA PHE A 72 -12.99 -2.47 18.78
C PHE A 72 -12.33 -3.82 18.51
N ALA A 73 -11.49 -3.93 17.49
CA ALA A 73 -10.74 -5.15 17.19
C ALA A 73 -9.86 -5.61 18.37
N ILE A 74 -9.15 -4.67 19.00
CA ILE A 74 -8.26 -4.97 20.13
C ILE A 74 -9.05 -5.28 21.39
N HIS A 75 -9.90 -4.36 21.83
CA HIS A 75 -10.48 -4.41 23.17
C HIS A 75 -11.79 -5.19 23.26
N ARG A 76 -12.50 -5.39 22.14
CA ARG A 76 -13.76 -6.16 22.12
C ARG A 76 -13.59 -7.52 21.46
N LEU A 77 -12.89 -7.58 20.32
CA LEU A 77 -12.68 -8.84 19.62
C LEU A 77 -11.46 -9.63 20.14
N GLY A 78 -10.55 -8.96 20.86
CA GLY A 78 -9.43 -9.60 21.54
C GLY A 78 -8.26 -9.98 20.62
N PHE A 79 -8.13 -9.34 19.45
CA PHE A 79 -6.96 -9.51 18.60
C PHE A 79 -5.81 -8.65 19.13
N GLN A 80 -4.58 -9.19 19.12
CA GLN A 80 -3.40 -8.37 19.40
C GLN A 80 -3.08 -7.52 18.17
N PRO A 81 -2.48 -6.32 18.31
CA PRO A 81 -2.06 -5.50 17.17
C PRO A 81 -1.23 -6.29 16.13
N GLN A 82 -0.34 -7.16 16.59
CA GLN A 82 0.55 -7.96 15.75
C GLN A 82 -0.18 -9.05 14.93
N ASP A 83 -1.45 -9.32 15.25
CA ASP A 83 -2.34 -10.22 14.51
C ASP A 83 -3.31 -9.46 13.58
N ILE A 84 -3.25 -8.13 13.54
CA ILE A 84 -4.11 -7.29 12.70
C ILE A 84 -3.40 -6.92 11.39
N ILE A 85 -4.07 -7.13 10.28
CA ILE A 85 -3.66 -6.73 8.94
C ILE A 85 -4.62 -5.64 8.46
N LEU A 86 -4.09 -4.56 7.91
CA LEU A 86 -4.87 -3.54 7.24
C LEU A 86 -4.89 -3.84 5.75
N TYR A 87 -6.08 -4.07 5.20
CA TYR A 87 -6.27 -4.19 3.76
C TYR A 87 -7.12 -3.04 3.27
N ALA A 88 -6.64 -2.32 2.27
CA ALA A 88 -7.35 -1.19 1.71
C ALA A 88 -7.44 -1.26 0.20
N TRP A 89 -8.58 -0.83 -0.33
CA TRP A 89 -8.79 -0.60 -1.75
C TRP A 89 -8.98 0.90 -2.03
N SER A 90 -8.29 1.42 -3.04
CA SER A 90 -8.50 2.79 -3.54
C SER A 90 -8.35 3.86 -2.45
N ILE A 91 -9.35 4.74 -2.30
CA ILE A 91 -9.36 5.82 -1.28
C ILE A 91 -9.23 5.31 0.15
N GLY A 92 -9.64 4.06 0.43
CA GLY A 92 -9.45 3.40 1.73
C GLY A 92 -7.98 3.32 2.15
N GLY A 93 -7.05 3.50 1.20
CA GLY A 93 -5.63 3.61 1.47
C GLY A 93 -5.28 4.76 2.42
N PHE A 94 -6.02 5.86 2.40
CA PHE A 94 -5.85 6.93 3.41
C PHE A 94 -6.15 6.39 4.80
N THR A 95 -7.27 5.71 4.95
CA THR A 95 -7.74 5.20 6.23
C THR A 95 -6.80 4.12 6.79
N ALA A 96 -6.34 3.20 5.95
CA ALA A 96 -5.37 2.18 6.35
C ALA A 96 -3.99 2.78 6.68
N THR A 97 -3.48 3.73 5.89
CA THR A 97 -2.18 4.35 6.18
C THR A 97 -2.21 5.21 7.44
N TRP A 98 -3.34 5.85 7.74
CA TRP A 98 -3.55 6.55 9.01
C TRP A 98 -3.52 5.59 10.20
N ALA A 99 -4.19 4.43 10.10
CA ALA A 99 -4.18 3.43 11.14
C ALA A 99 -2.78 2.83 11.34
N ALA A 100 -2.06 2.51 10.27
CA ALA A 100 -0.70 1.99 10.33
C ALA A 100 0.27 2.97 11.02
N MET A 101 0.13 4.28 10.74
CA MET A 101 0.90 5.32 11.41
C MET A 101 0.56 5.43 12.91
N SER A 102 -0.70 5.25 13.28
CA SER A 102 -1.20 5.48 14.64
C SER A 102 -1.05 4.24 15.55
N TYR A 103 -1.00 3.05 14.94
CA TYR A 103 -0.86 1.75 15.58
C TYR A 103 0.36 1.02 15.01
N PRO A 104 1.58 1.39 15.41
CA PRO A 104 2.81 0.91 14.77
C PRO A 104 3.05 -0.60 14.93
N ASP A 105 2.40 -1.23 15.92
CA ASP A 105 2.48 -2.66 16.21
C ASP A 105 1.59 -3.54 15.30
N ILE A 106 0.85 -2.94 14.36
CA ILE A 106 0.05 -3.68 13.38
C ILE A 106 0.93 -4.63 12.55
N SER A 107 0.40 -5.80 12.19
CA SER A 107 1.13 -6.87 11.50
C SER A 107 1.61 -6.50 10.11
N ALA A 108 0.73 -5.88 9.31
CA ALA A 108 0.97 -5.64 7.89
C ALA A 108 -0.03 -4.66 7.30
N VAL A 109 0.38 -4.00 6.20
CA VAL A 109 -0.47 -3.15 5.36
C VAL A 109 -0.46 -3.66 3.93
N ILE A 110 -1.63 -3.89 3.35
CA ILE A 110 -1.83 -4.26 1.95
C ILE A 110 -2.69 -3.18 1.29
N LEU A 111 -2.17 -2.52 0.26
CA LEU A 111 -2.85 -1.44 -0.46
C LEU A 111 -3.08 -1.87 -1.91
N ASP A 112 -4.34 -2.10 -2.28
CA ASP A 112 -4.77 -2.41 -3.64
C ASP A 112 -5.33 -1.17 -4.35
N ALA A 113 -4.80 -0.87 -5.53
CA ALA A 113 -5.27 0.24 -6.35
C ALA A 113 -5.26 1.60 -5.62
N SER A 114 -4.29 1.81 -4.74
CA SER A 114 -4.17 3.04 -3.95
C SER A 114 -3.20 4.04 -4.57
N PHE A 115 -3.08 5.21 -3.95
CA PHE A 115 -2.32 6.34 -4.44
C PHE A 115 -1.50 6.99 -3.31
N ASP A 116 -0.55 7.82 -3.68
CA ASP A 116 0.35 8.51 -2.75
C ASP A 116 -0.20 9.84 -2.20
N ASP A 117 -0.95 10.57 -3.02
CA ASP A 117 -1.49 11.90 -2.78
C ASP A 117 -2.74 12.14 -3.65
N LEU A 118 -3.78 12.79 -3.10
CA LEU A 118 -5.02 13.05 -3.83
C LEU A 118 -4.91 14.16 -4.87
N VAL A 119 -4.03 15.15 -4.69
CA VAL A 119 -4.00 16.35 -5.54
C VAL A 119 -3.82 16.02 -7.03
N PRO A 120 -2.88 15.16 -7.45
CA PRO A 120 -2.71 14.81 -8.86
C PRO A 120 -3.98 14.18 -9.47
N LEU A 121 -4.68 13.33 -8.72
CA LEU A 121 -5.92 12.69 -9.18
C LEU A 121 -7.07 13.71 -9.30
N ALA A 122 -7.19 14.62 -8.34
CA ALA A 122 -8.18 15.70 -8.41
C ALA A 122 -7.94 16.63 -9.60
N LEU A 123 -6.68 16.91 -9.93
CA LEU A 123 -6.34 17.74 -11.08
C LEU A 123 -6.61 17.05 -12.43
N LYS A 124 -6.54 15.71 -12.52
CA LYS A 124 -6.94 14.97 -13.74
C LYS A 124 -8.39 15.23 -14.13
N VAL A 125 -9.29 15.33 -13.16
CA VAL A 125 -10.75 15.40 -13.39
C VAL A 125 -11.31 16.82 -13.42
N MET A 126 -10.51 17.82 -13.04
CA MET A 126 -10.95 19.22 -12.95
C MET A 126 -10.36 20.07 -14.08
N PRO A 127 -11.04 21.18 -14.48
CA PRO A 127 -10.49 22.10 -15.47
C PRO A 127 -9.14 22.69 -15.04
N GLU A 128 -8.16 22.74 -15.96
CA GLU A 128 -6.82 23.28 -15.66
C GLU A 128 -6.86 24.74 -15.19
N SER A 129 -7.83 25.54 -15.66
CA SER A 129 -8.04 26.92 -15.23
C SER A 129 -8.35 27.05 -13.73
N TRP A 130 -8.74 25.97 -13.05
CA TRP A 130 -9.06 25.93 -11.63
C TRP A 130 -7.96 25.28 -10.78
N ARG A 131 -6.80 24.92 -11.37
CA ARG A 131 -5.70 24.22 -10.69
C ARG A 131 -5.41 24.76 -9.30
N GLY A 132 -5.18 26.08 -9.17
CA GLY A 132 -4.85 26.71 -7.89
C GLY A 132 -5.94 26.58 -6.83
N LEU A 133 -7.21 26.72 -7.23
CA LEU A 133 -8.37 26.55 -6.35
C LEU A 133 -8.51 25.09 -5.91
N VAL A 134 -8.44 24.15 -6.87
CA VAL A 134 -8.55 22.71 -6.59
C VAL A 134 -7.46 22.26 -5.64
N THR A 135 -6.19 22.62 -5.91
CA THR A 135 -5.07 22.29 -5.03
C THR A 135 -5.29 22.85 -3.62
N ARG A 136 -5.70 24.12 -3.50
CA ARG A 136 -5.95 24.72 -2.19
C ARG A 136 -7.08 24.02 -1.44
N THR A 137 -8.21 23.78 -2.09
CA THR A 137 -9.38 23.12 -1.48
C THR A 137 -9.04 21.70 -1.03
N VAL A 138 -8.36 20.91 -1.88
CA VAL A 138 -7.93 19.55 -1.53
C VAL A 138 -6.97 19.59 -0.34
N ARG A 139 -5.94 20.45 -0.35
CA ARG A 139 -4.99 20.55 0.76
C ARG A 139 -5.62 21.03 2.07
N GLN A 140 -6.66 21.86 2.02
CA GLN A 140 -7.30 22.40 3.22
C GLN A 140 -8.39 21.50 3.80
N HIS A 141 -9.07 20.71 2.97
CA HIS A 141 -10.27 19.99 3.40
C HIS A 141 -10.23 18.48 3.13
N LEU A 142 -9.41 18.02 2.18
CA LEU A 142 -9.34 16.63 1.70
C LEU A 142 -7.88 16.17 1.55
N ASN A 143 -7.01 16.52 2.50
CA ASN A 143 -5.58 16.22 2.38
C ASN A 143 -5.30 14.73 2.64
N LEU A 144 -5.53 13.90 1.62
CA LEU A 144 -5.19 12.48 1.67
C LEU A 144 -3.72 12.29 1.28
N ASN A 145 -2.86 12.24 2.30
CA ASN A 145 -1.40 12.18 2.20
C ASN A 145 -0.86 10.77 2.52
N ASN A 146 -1.42 9.75 1.87
CA ASN A 146 -1.17 8.33 2.15
C ASN A 146 0.32 8.00 2.25
N SER A 147 1.14 8.54 1.34
CA SER A 147 2.59 8.31 1.34
C SER A 147 3.29 8.84 2.59
N GLU A 148 2.92 10.02 3.09
CA GLU A 148 3.50 10.60 4.32
C GLU A 148 3.12 9.78 5.56
N GLN A 149 1.89 9.28 5.60
CA GLN A 149 1.40 8.42 6.68
C GLN A 149 2.08 7.05 6.64
N LEU A 150 2.14 6.43 5.47
CA LEU A 150 2.76 5.12 5.27
C LEU A 150 4.26 5.12 5.60
N CYS A 151 4.98 6.21 5.32
CA CYS A 151 6.40 6.33 5.67
C CYS A 151 6.65 6.26 7.18
N ARG A 152 5.65 6.55 8.03
CA ARG A 152 5.78 6.47 9.49
C ARG A 152 5.56 5.06 10.03
N TYR A 153 5.09 4.13 9.19
CA TYR A 153 4.88 2.73 9.56
C TYR A 153 6.13 1.90 9.26
N GLN A 154 6.63 1.22 10.29
CA GLN A 154 7.86 0.43 10.24
C GLN A 154 7.64 -1.01 9.74
N GLY A 155 6.41 -1.51 9.79
CA GLY A 155 6.12 -2.90 9.47
C GLY A 155 6.03 -3.24 7.97
N PRO A 156 5.70 -4.50 7.64
CA PRO A 156 5.59 -5.00 6.26
C PRO A 156 4.50 -4.30 5.43
N VAL A 157 4.81 -3.96 4.17
CA VAL A 157 3.90 -3.25 3.24
C VAL A 157 3.89 -3.94 1.87
N LEU A 158 2.69 -4.25 1.36
CA LEU A 158 2.48 -4.72 -0.01
C LEU A 158 1.60 -3.73 -0.77
N LEU A 159 2.04 -3.33 -1.95
CA LEU A 159 1.29 -2.53 -2.90
C LEU A 159 0.86 -3.41 -4.06
N ILE A 160 -0.42 -3.37 -4.40
CA ILE A 160 -0.95 -4.03 -5.59
C ILE A 160 -1.31 -2.96 -6.60
N ARG A 161 -0.54 -2.91 -7.69
CA ARG A 161 -0.73 -1.94 -8.78
C ARG A 161 -1.53 -2.59 -9.89
N ARG A 162 -2.68 -2.00 -10.19
CA ARG A 162 -3.52 -2.39 -11.32
C ARG A 162 -2.97 -1.79 -12.60
N THR A 163 -2.55 -2.62 -13.55
CA THR A 163 -1.86 -2.13 -14.75
C THR A 163 -2.79 -1.49 -15.78
N LYS A 164 -4.10 -1.71 -15.67
CA LYS A 164 -5.14 -1.11 -16.53
C LYS A 164 -6.05 -0.15 -15.75
N ASP A 165 -5.52 0.46 -14.69
CA ASP A 165 -6.29 1.34 -13.80
C ASP A 165 -6.61 2.70 -14.45
N GLU A 166 -7.89 2.95 -14.67
CA GLU A 166 -8.44 4.16 -15.26
C GLU A 166 -8.66 5.30 -14.24
N ILE A 167 -8.68 4.97 -12.94
CA ILE A 167 -9.00 5.91 -11.85
C ILE A 167 -7.73 6.47 -11.21
N ILE A 168 -6.72 5.63 -11.00
CA ILE A 168 -5.50 5.94 -10.24
C ILE A 168 -4.36 6.44 -11.13
N THR A 169 -4.60 6.59 -12.42
CA THR A 169 -3.71 7.22 -13.40
C THR A 169 -3.99 8.72 -13.50
N THR A 170 -3.01 9.54 -13.91
CA THR A 170 -3.15 11.00 -14.04
C THR A 170 -3.20 11.53 -15.48
N THR A 171 -3.13 10.67 -16.50
CA THR A 171 -3.17 11.06 -17.92
C THR A 171 -4.40 10.52 -18.64
N VAL A 172 -4.69 11.09 -19.81
CA VAL A 172 -5.69 10.62 -20.77
C VAL A 172 -5.06 10.68 -22.18
N PRO A 173 -4.89 9.56 -22.91
CA PRO A 173 -5.24 8.18 -22.49
C PRO A 173 -4.41 7.71 -21.28
N GLU A 174 -4.87 6.64 -20.66
CA GLU A 174 -4.24 6.05 -19.47
C GLU A 174 -2.80 5.61 -19.80
N ASP A 175 -1.86 6.03 -18.96
CA ASP A 175 -0.46 5.63 -19.00
C ASP A 175 -0.09 4.99 -17.66
N ILE A 176 0.49 3.79 -17.69
CA ILE A 176 0.94 3.06 -16.49
C ILE A 176 1.94 3.88 -15.68
N MET A 177 2.75 4.73 -16.33
CA MET A 177 3.71 5.58 -15.63
C MET A 177 3.04 6.67 -14.80
N SER A 178 1.82 7.06 -15.18
CA SER A 178 1.02 8.02 -14.46
C SER A 178 0.24 7.43 -13.27
N ASN A 179 0.29 6.10 -13.07
CA ASN A 179 -0.37 5.42 -11.97
C ASN A 179 0.24 5.87 -10.63
N ARG A 180 -0.58 6.43 -9.73
CA ARG A 180 -0.11 6.97 -8.44
C ARG A 180 0.40 5.90 -7.45
N GLY A 181 0.16 4.62 -7.71
CA GLY A 181 0.84 3.52 -7.02
C GLY A 181 2.37 3.53 -7.24
N ASN A 182 2.83 4.06 -8.37
CA ASN A 182 4.26 4.23 -8.67
C ASN A 182 4.89 5.22 -7.69
N ASP A 183 4.33 6.42 -7.58
CA ASP A 183 4.81 7.44 -6.65
C ASP A 183 4.73 6.98 -5.20
N LEU A 184 3.71 6.17 -4.86
CA LEU A 184 3.56 5.60 -3.52
C LEU A 184 4.72 4.65 -3.19
N LEU A 185 5.06 3.73 -4.11
CA LEU A 185 6.22 2.85 -3.98
C LEU A 185 7.51 3.68 -3.87
N LEU A 186 7.72 4.62 -4.79
CA LEU A 186 8.94 5.41 -4.84
C LEU A 186 9.16 6.18 -3.55
N LYS A 187 8.13 6.86 -3.03
CA LYS A 187 8.22 7.59 -1.75
C LYS A 187 8.51 6.66 -0.58
N LEU A 188 7.86 5.49 -0.51
CA LEU A 188 8.11 4.49 0.53
C LEU A 188 9.57 4.03 0.51
N LEU A 189 10.08 3.62 -0.66
CA LEU A 189 11.45 3.12 -0.79
C LEU A 189 12.48 4.23 -0.58
N GLN A 190 12.22 5.45 -1.06
CA GLN A 190 13.10 6.60 -0.82
C GLN A 190 13.18 6.96 0.66
N HIS A 191 12.09 6.78 1.41
CA HIS A 191 12.09 6.96 2.85
C HIS A 191 12.84 5.84 3.55
N ARG A 192 12.54 4.57 3.24
CA ARG A 192 13.12 3.40 3.93
C ARG A 192 14.58 3.17 3.58
N TYR A 193 14.98 3.42 2.35
CA TYR A 193 16.31 3.08 1.81
C TYR A 193 16.90 4.26 1.00
N PRO A 194 17.10 5.44 1.61
CA PRO A 194 17.49 6.66 0.91
C PRO A 194 18.78 6.53 0.09
N ARG A 195 19.72 5.67 0.53
CA ARG A 195 21.00 5.45 -0.15
C ARG A 195 20.88 4.50 -1.33
N VAL A 196 20.09 3.44 -1.20
CA VAL A 196 19.73 2.55 -2.32
C VAL A 196 18.95 3.31 -3.40
N MET A 197 17.97 4.12 -2.97
CA MET A 197 17.08 4.91 -3.83
C MET A 197 17.65 6.28 -4.21
N ALA A 198 18.97 6.44 -4.15
CA ALA A 198 19.68 7.55 -4.78
C ALA A 198 19.44 7.55 -6.31
N GLU A 199 19.94 8.57 -7.02
CA GLU A 199 19.64 8.85 -8.44
C GLU A 199 19.63 7.60 -9.34
N GLU A 200 20.66 6.76 -9.26
CA GLU A 200 20.78 5.55 -10.09
C GLU A 200 19.78 4.45 -9.73
N GLY A 201 19.53 4.21 -8.44
CA GLY A 201 18.53 3.24 -7.98
C GLY A 201 17.12 3.69 -8.36
N LEU A 202 16.83 4.97 -8.15
CA LEU A 202 15.57 5.58 -8.55
C LEU A 202 15.32 5.46 -10.06
N ARG A 203 16.36 5.67 -10.87
CA ARG A 203 16.28 5.58 -12.33
C ARG A 203 15.90 4.18 -12.79
N VAL A 204 16.54 3.13 -12.24
CA VAL A 204 16.23 1.74 -12.63
C VAL A 204 14.86 1.29 -12.16
N VAL A 205 14.42 1.71 -10.97
CA VAL A 205 13.07 1.41 -10.49
C VAL A 205 12.01 2.09 -11.35
N LYS A 206 12.23 3.35 -11.78
CA LYS A 206 11.33 4.02 -12.73
C LYS A 206 11.24 3.27 -14.05
N GLN A 207 12.36 2.80 -14.59
CA GLN A 207 12.37 1.97 -15.80
C GLN A 207 11.60 0.66 -15.58
N TRP A 208 11.75 0.02 -14.42
CA TRP A 208 10.97 -1.18 -14.07
C TRP A 208 9.47 -0.88 -13.98
N LEU A 209 9.08 0.28 -13.47
CA LEU A 209 7.68 0.70 -13.38
C LEU A 209 7.03 0.96 -14.75
N GLU A 210 7.81 1.16 -15.82
CA GLU A 210 7.30 1.23 -17.20
C GLU A 210 6.78 -0.12 -17.69
N ALA A 211 7.22 -1.23 -17.08
CA ALA A 211 6.78 -2.56 -17.44
C ALA A 211 5.30 -2.76 -17.12
N SER A 212 4.57 -3.19 -18.14
CA SER A 212 3.12 -3.43 -18.13
C SER A 212 2.77 -4.93 -18.02
N SER A 213 3.76 -5.80 -18.14
CA SER A 213 3.62 -7.26 -18.06
C SER A 213 4.75 -7.90 -17.26
N GLN A 214 4.46 -9.09 -16.71
CA GLN A 214 5.46 -9.90 -15.99
C GLN A 214 6.69 -10.23 -16.83
N LEU A 215 6.53 -10.38 -18.15
CA LEU A 215 7.63 -10.66 -19.06
C LEU A 215 8.60 -9.47 -19.16
N GLU A 216 8.06 -8.25 -19.26
CA GLU A 216 8.86 -7.01 -19.29
C GLU A 216 9.59 -6.80 -17.96
N GLU A 217 8.89 -7.00 -16.83
CA GLU A 217 9.50 -6.94 -15.49
C GLU A 217 10.67 -7.93 -15.36
N ALA A 218 10.47 -9.19 -15.74
CA ALA A 218 11.48 -10.23 -15.69
C ALA A 218 12.67 -9.94 -16.62
N SER A 219 12.41 -9.32 -17.78
CA SER A 219 13.45 -8.89 -18.71
C SER A 219 14.34 -7.80 -18.09
N ILE A 220 13.76 -6.82 -17.41
CA ILE A 220 14.49 -5.77 -16.69
C ILE A 220 15.29 -6.38 -15.54
N TYR A 221 14.69 -7.28 -14.77
CA TYR A 221 15.35 -7.96 -13.65
C TYR A 221 16.57 -8.77 -14.11
N SER A 222 16.42 -9.52 -15.21
CA SER A 222 17.51 -10.27 -15.84
C SER A 222 18.60 -9.37 -16.41
N ARG A 223 18.22 -8.24 -17.03
CA ARG A 223 19.15 -7.28 -17.62
C ARG A 223 20.09 -6.65 -16.59
N TRP A 224 19.61 -6.43 -15.38
CA TRP A 224 20.39 -5.88 -14.27
C TRP A 224 21.02 -6.95 -13.38
N GLU A 225 20.95 -8.22 -13.80
CA GLU A 225 21.58 -9.37 -13.13
C GLU A 225 21.29 -9.39 -11.62
N VAL A 226 20.02 -9.16 -11.24
CA VAL A 226 19.65 -9.03 -9.84
C VAL A 226 19.80 -10.37 -9.12
N GLU A 227 20.78 -10.46 -8.22
CA GLU A 227 21.02 -11.64 -7.40
C GLU A 227 20.24 -11.54 -6.07
N GLU A 228 19.14 -12.28 -5.93
CA GLU A 228 18.28 -12.22 -4.74
C GLU A 228 19.02 -12.61 -3.45
N ASP A 229 19.83 -13.67 -3.48
CA ASP A 229 20.57 -14.15 -2.31
C ASP A 229 21.59 -13.12 -1.82
N TRP A 230 22.26 -12.43 -2.76
CA TRP A 230 23.16 -11.34 -2.44
C TRP A 230 22.40 -10.15 -1.83
N CYS A 231 21.28 -9.74 -2.42
CA CYS A 231 20.44 -8.67 -1.89
C CYS A 231 19.98 -8.96 -0.45
N LEU A 232 19.47 -10.18 -0.20
CA LEU A 232 19.05 -10.64 1.12
C LEU A 232 20.22 -10.66 2.12
N SER A 233 21.39 -11.12 1.70
CA SER A 233 22.58 -11.15 2.55
C SER A 233 23.00 -9.74 3.00
N VAL A 234 23.02 -8.78 2.07
CA VAL A 234 23.34 -7.38 2.37
C VAL A 234 22.33 -6.77 3.33
N LEU A 235 21.04 -6.94 3.06
CA LEU A 235 19.98 -6.38 3.90
C LEU A 235 19.97 -6.99 5.31
N ARG A 236 20.11 -8.32 5.43
CA ARG A 236 20.15 -9.02 6.73
C ARG A 236 21.37 -8.62 7.55
N SER A 237 22.53 -8.50 6.90
CA SER A 237 23.75 -8.05 7.56
C SER A 237 23.59 -6.64 8.10
N TYR A 238 23.00 -5.75 7.30
CA TYR A 238 22.72 -4.38 7.75
C TYR A 238 21.76 -4.33 8.94
N GLN A 239 20.64 -5.07 8.86
CA GLN A 239 19.64 -5.14 9.93
C GLN A 239 20.23 -5.70 11.24
N ALA A 240 21.08 -6.72 11.16
CA ALA A 240 21.71 -7.32 12.32
C ALA A 240 22.64 -6.33 13.05
N GLU A 241 23.27 -5.42 12.32
CA GLU A 241 24.19 -4.42 12.87
C GLU A 241 23.47 -3.15 13.35
N HIS A 242 22.44 -2.69 12.63
CA HIS A 242 21.84 -1.37 12.82
C HIS A 242 20.41 -1.40 13.40
N GLY A 243 19.78 -2.58 13.46
CA GLY A 243 18.41 -2.78 13.91
C GLY A 243 17.37 -2.76 12.77
N PRO A 244 16.09 -3.03 13.11
CA PRO A 244 15.02 -3.18 12.13
C PRO A 244 14.40 -1.86 11.66
N ASP A 245 14.61 -0.77 12.39
CA ASP A 245 13.88 0.47 12.20
C ASP A 245 14.41 1.27 10.99
N PHE A 246 13.50 1.72 10.13
CA PHE A 246 13.79 2.62 9.01
C PHE A 246 13.92 4.07 9.51
N PRO A 247 14.74 4.91 8.84
CA PRO A 247 15.41 4.69 7.55
C PRO A 247 16.75 3.94 7.64
N TRP A 248 17.06 3.11 6.64
CA TRP A 248 18.33 2.41 6.51
C TRP A 248 19.28 3.11 5.56
N SER A 249 20.49 3.39 6.03
CA SER A 249 21.58 3.95 5.22
C SER A 249 22.34 2.87 4.42
N VAL A 250 21.79 1.66 4.31
CA VAL A 250 22.32 0.58 3.47
C VAL A 250 22.56 1.09 2.05
N GLY A 251 23.74 0.81 1.48
CA GLY A 251 24.11 1.28 0.14
C GLY A 251 25.17 2.39 0.10
N GLU A 252 25.63 2.92 1.24
CA GLU A 252 26.77 3.87 1.27
C GLU A 252 28.05 3.23 0.72
N ASP A 253 28.38 2.02 1.16
CA ASP A 253 29.58 1.28 0.73
C ASP A 253 29.33 0.29 -0.41
N VAL A 254 28.13 0.31 -0.99
CA VAL A 254 27.76 -0.58 -2.10
C VAL A 254 28.05 0.13 -3.42
N SER A 255 28.57 -0.63 -4.39
CA SER A 255 28.79 -0.13 -5.75
C SER A 255 27.49 0.39 -6.38
N VAL A 256 27.60 1.24 -7.40
CA VAL A 256 26.42 1.74 -8.14
C VAL A 256 25.57 0.59 -8.67
N HIS A 257 26.20 -0.46 -9.21
CA HIS A 257 25.52 -1.65 -9.70
C HIS A 257 24.79 -2.40 -8.57
N GLY A 258 25.44 -2.58 -7.42
CA GLY A 258 24.80 -3.23 -6.27
C GLY A 258 23.61 -2.44 -5.74
N ARG A 259 23.68 -1.10 -5.73
CA ARG A 259 22.52 -0.26 -5.39
C ARG A 259 21.36 -0.41 -6.37
N GLN A 260 21.64 -0.52 -7.67
CA GLN A 260 20.62 -0.76 -8.69
C GLN A 260 19.93 -2.11 -8.49
N GLN A 261 20.70 -3.16 -8.20
CA GLN A 261 20.14 -4.47 -7.87
C GLN A 261 19.26 -4.43 -6.62
N LEU A 262 19.75 -3.83 -5.52
CA LEU A 262 18.97 -3.66 -4.28
C LEU A 262 17.68 -2.88 -4.53
N ALA A 263 17.73 -1.82 -5.34
CA ALA A 263 16.56 -1.00 -5.64
C ALA A 263 15.48 -1.79 -6.39
N LEU A 264 15.88 -2.56 -7.41
CA LEU A 264 14.96 -3.43 -8.17
C LEU A 264 14.41 -4.58 -7.31
N PHE A 265 15.26 -5.22 -6.51
CA PHE A 265 14.85 -6.25 -5.56
C PHE A 265 13.79 -5.71 -4.59
N LEU A 266 14.04 -4.57 -3.95
CA LEU A 266 13.12 -3.95 -3.00
C LEU A 266 11.81 -3.51 -3.68
N ALA A 267 11.86 -2.98 -4.90
CA ALA A 267 10.67 -2.65 -5.68
C ALA A 267 9.79 -3.88 -5.93
N GLN A 268 10.39 -4.98 -6.37
CA GLN A 268 9.67 -6.23 -6.63
C GLN A 268 9.06 -6.84 -5.35
N LYS A 269 9.74 -6.75 -4.20
CA LYS A 269 9.20 -7.25 -2.92
C LYS A 269 8.03 -6.44 -2.37
N HIS A 270 7.91 -5.16 -2.72
CA HIS A 270 6.89 -4.27 -2.18
C HIS A 270 5.75 -3.96 -3.15
N LEU A 271 5.91 -4.18 -4.47
CA LEU A 271 4.87 -3.89 -5.46
C LEU A 271 4.64 -5.09 -6.38
N HIS A 272 3.40 -5.56 -6.42
CA HIS A 272 2.94 -6.60 -7.32
C HIS A 272 1.98 -6.01 -8.37
N ASN A 273 2.23 -6.33 -9.63
CA ASN A 273 1.33 -5.97 -10.72
C ASN A 273 0.13 -6.94 -10.79
N PHE A 274 -1.06 -6.39 -10.98
CA PHE A 274 -2.27 -7.14 -11.30
C PHE A 274 -2.90 -6.58 -12.57
N GLU A 275 -3.03 -7.40 -13.61
CA GLU A 275 -3.58 -6.97 -14.89
C GLU A 275 -5.12 -6.86 -14.83
N ALA A 276 -5.61 -5.72 -14.37
CA ALA A 276 -7.04 -5.46 -14.25
C ALA A 276 -7.36 -3.95 -14.23
N THR A 277 -8.64 -3.63 -14.50
CA THR A 277 -9.22 -2.30 -14.28
C THR A 277 -9.49 -2.05 -12.80
N HIS A 278 -9.81 -0.80 -12.44
CA HIS A 278 -9.89 -0.35 -11.04
C HIS A 278 -10.86 -1.18 -10.17
N CYS A 279 -12.07 -1.45 -10.69
CA CYS A 279 -13.15 -2.10 -9.92
C CYS A 279 -13.19 -3.63 -10.05
N THR A 280 -12.21 -4.26 -10.70
CA THR A 280 -12.16 -5.73 -10.80
C THR A 280 -11.87 -6.33 -9.42
N PRO A 281 -12.63 -7.31 -8.90
CA PRO A 281 -12.31 -7.93 -7.61
C PRO A 281 -10.89 -8.50 -7.58
N LEU A 282 -10.18 -8.33 -6.45
CA LEU A 282 -8.84 -8.88 -6.29
C LEU A 282 -8.92 -10.40 -6.07
N PRO A 283 -8.29 -11.22 -6.93
CA PRO A 283 -8.26 -12.67 -6.71
C PRO A 283 -7.42 -13.04 -5.49
N VAL A 284 -7.82 -14.11 -4.79
CA VAL A 284 -7.15 -14.59 -3.56
C VAL A 284 -5.64 -14.78 -3.73
N GLN A 285 -5.17 -15.25 -4.89
CA GLN A 285 -3.74 -15.46 -5.12
C GLN A 285 -2.89 -14.19 -5.06
N TYR A 286 -3.48 -13.01 -5.23
CA TYR A 286 -2.80 -11.72 -5.10
C TYR A 286 -2.88 -11.15 -3.67
N PHE A 287 -3.74 -11.69 -2.81
CA PHE A 287 -3.81 -11.33 -1.40
C PHE A 287 -2.78 -12.13 -0.61
N GLN A 288 -1.57 -11.60 -0.53
CA GLN A 288 -0.45 -12.25 0.14
C GLN A 288 0.03 -11.39 1.31
N MET A 289 0.57 -12.05 2.34
CA MET A 289 1.28 -11.32 3.41
C MET A 289 2.45 -10.56 2.79
N PRO A 290 2.66 -9.28 3.13
CA PRO A 290 3.79 -8.54 2.62
C PRO A 290 5.12 -9.15 3.01
N TRP A 291 6.12 -8.91 2.16
CA TRP A 291 7.49 -9.34 2.43
C TRP A 291 8.03 -8.71 3.73
N HIS A 292 8.73 -9.53 4.51
CA HIS A 292 9.48 -9.15 5.69
C HIS A 292 10.86 -9.82 5.62
N LEU A 293 11.91 -9.09 6.00
CA LEU A 293 13.31 -9.53 5.85
C LEU A 293 13.72 -10.61 6.84
#